data_AF-A0A2M9CBT6-F1
#
_entry.id   AF-A0A2M9CBT6-F1
#
_cell.length_a   1.000
_cell.length_b   1.000
_cell.length_c   1.000
_cell.angle_alpha   90.00
_cell.angle_beta   90.00
_cell.angle_gamma   90.00
#
_symmetry.space_group_name_H-M   'P 1'
#
loop_
_entity.id
_entity.type
_entity.pdbx_description
1 polymer ?
#
loop_
_entity_poly.entity_id
_entity_poly.type
_entity_poly.pdbx_seq_one_letter_code
_entity_poly.pdbx_strand_id
1 'polypeptide(L)'
;MVGSSDVQAALRDLVAEGPGAYADALRITDTLPLRGVLDALHHEFQDEHGEAVSRFLRTWLAHLGPFEQAEVAAIVADQHLLGLVHVEHSYGIGAQVVLESLERVTAATAGMLEALRAFTDGPDAEIDEGLADELESLAPQIMDVRRSIEAVHAAALRQISAG
;
A
#
# COMPACT_ATOMS: atom_id res chain seq x y z
N MET A 1 -26.68 3.17 -17.25
CA MET A 1 -25.83 3.27 -16.06
C MET A 1 -25.82 1.91 -15.42
N VAL A 2 -24.68 1.22 -15.41
CA VAL A 2 -24.51 0.01 -14.58
C VAL A 2 -24.56 0.47 -13.12
N GLY A 3 -25.35 -0.18 -12.28
CA GLY A 3 -25.50 0.24 -10.90
C GLY A 3 -24.22 -0.03 -10.11
N SER A 4 -23.89 0.81 -9.12
CA SER A 4 -22.75 0.57 -8.22
C SER A 4 -22.78 -0.83 -7.60
N SER A 5 -23.98 -1.40 -7.41
CA SER A 5 -24.18 -2.75 -6.89
C SER A 5 -23.70 -3.84 -7.85
N ASP A 6 -23.89 -3.69 -9.17
CA ASP A 6 -23.52 -4.70 -10.16
C ASP A 6 -22.00 -4.79 -10.29
N VAL A 7 -21.31 -3.63 -10.23
CA VAL A 7 -19.85 -3.55 -10.28
C VAL A 7 -19.23 -4.18 -9.03
N GLN A 8 -19.81 -3.93 -7.85
CA GLN A 8 -19.35 -4.54 -6.59
C GLN A 8 -19.57 -6.05 -6.58
N ALA A 9 -20.70 -6.54 -7.12
CA ALA A 9 -20.95 -7.98 -7.26
C ALA A 9 -19.92 -8.64 -8.20
N ALA A 10 -19.64 -8.03 -9.35
CA ALA A 10 -18.63 -8.52 -10.28
C ALA A 10 -17.22 -8.56 -9.65
N LEU A 11 -16.87 -7.56 -8.81
CA LEU A 11 -15.62 -7.60 -8.06
C LEU A 11 -15.57 -8.79 -7.08
N ARG A 12 -16.65 -9.04 -6.34
CA ARG A 12 -16.74 -10.19 -5.42
C ARG A 12 -16.53 -11.50 -6.15
N ASP A 13 -17.22 -11.69 -7.27
CA ASP A 13 -17.13 -12.92 -8.07
C ASP A 13 -15.68 -13.18 -8.53
N LEU A 14 -15.01 -12.16 -9.07
CA LEU A 14 -13.61 -12.27 -9.50
C LEU A 14 -12.64 -12.52 -8.33
N VAL A 15 -12.87 -11.92 -7.16
CA VAL A 15 -12.05 -12.18 -5.98
C VAL A 15 -12.25 -13.61 -5.47
N ALA A 16 -13.49 -14.12 -5.47
CA ALA A 16 -13.81 -15.49 -5.09
C ALA A 16 -13.22 -16.53 -6.06
N GLU A 17 -13.15 -16.22 -7.36
CA GLU A 17 -12.48 -17.05 -8.38
C GLU A 17 -10.96 -17.20 -8.10
N GLY A 18 -10.34 -16.23 -7.44
CA GLY A 18 -8.97 -16.31 -6.96
C GLY A 18 -7.92 -15.74 -7.93
N PRO A 19 -6.63 -16.11 -7.77
CA PRO A 19 -5.51 -15.40 -8.39
C PRO A 19 -5.56 -15.27 -9.92
N GLY A 20 -6.20 -16.21 -10.61
CA GLY A 20 -6.36 -16.17 -12.06
C GLY A 20 -7.23 -15.00 -12.56
N ALA A 21 -8.11 -14.48 -11.72
CA ALA A 21 -9.05 -13.40 -12.03
C ALA A 21 -8.62 -12.03 -11.46
N TYR A 22 -7.51 -11.97 -10.72
CA TYR A 22 -7.11 -10.74 -10.01
C TYR A 22 -6.77 -9.58 -10.95
N ALA A 23 -6.23 -9.84 -12.14
CA ALA A 23 -6.00 -8.78 -13.12
C ALA A 23 -7.31 -8.07 -13.51
N ASP A 24 -8.41 -8.82 -13.59
CA ASP A 24 -9.72 -8.27 -13.95
C ASP A 24 -10.37 -7.58 -12.75
N ALA A 25 -10.22 -8.15 -11.55
CA ALA A 25 -10.65 -7.52 -10.31
C ALA A 25 -9.95 -6.16 -10.09
N LEU A 26 -8.64 -6.06 -10.37
CA LEU A 26 -7.88 -4.81 -10.31
C LEU A 26 -8.45 -3.75 -11.27
N ARG A 27 -8.74 -4.12 -12.51
CA ARG A 27 -9.38 -3.22 -13.48
C ARG A 27 -10.74 -2.70 -12.99
N ILE A 28 -11.49 -3.50 -12.22
CA ILE A 28 -12.73 -3.04 -11.60
C ILE A 28 -12.44 -2.05 -10.47
N THR A 29 -11.41 -2.30 -9.65
CA THR A 29 -11.07 -1.39 -8.54
C THR A 29 -10.74 0.02 -9.01
N ASP A 30 -10.13 0.18 -10.19
CA ASP A 30 -9.85 1.50 -10.80
C ASP A 30 -11.11 2.31 -11.13
N THR A 31 -12.27 1.66 -11.21
CA THR A 31 -13.56 2.30 -11.51
C THR A 31 -14.37 2.62 -10.26
N LEU A 32 -13.92 2.16 -9.09
CA LEU A 32 -14.61 2.33 -7.82
C LEU A 32 -13.83 3.30 -6.92
N PRO A 33 -14.52 4.13 -6.11
CA PRO A 33 -13.84 4.80 -5.01
C PRO A 33 -13.34 3.77 -4.00
N LEU A 34 -12.30 4.11 -3.22
CA LEU A 34 -11.75 3.27 -2.14
C LEU A 34 -12.84 2.64 -1.28
N ARG A 35 -13.80 3.45 -0.80
CA ARG A 35 -14.93 2.95 0.00
C ARG A 35 -15.77 1.94 -0.75
N GLY A 36 -15.96 2.11 -2.06
CA GLY A 36 -16.71 1.16 -2.90
C GLY A 36 -16.02 -0.20 -3.03
N VAL A 37 -14.68 -0.24 -3.06
CA VAL A 37 -13.90 -1.48 -3.03
C VAL A 37 -14.04 -2.17 -1.67
N LEU A 38 -13.91 -1.41 -0.58
CA LEU A 38 -14.02 -1.94 0.78
C LEU A 38 -15.43 -2.44 1.11
N ASP A 39 -16.46 -1.71 0.67
CA ASP A 39 -17.87 -2.11 0.81
C ASP A 39 -18.14 -3.38 -0.03
N ALA A 40 -17.53 -3.53 -1.20
CA ALA A 40 -17.61 -4.78 -1.96
C ALA A 40 -16.99 -5.95 -1.17
N LEU A 41 -15.92 -5.72 -0.42
CA LEU A 41 -15.21 -6.75 0.33
C LEU A 41 -15.53 -6.73 1.84
N HIS A 42 -16.78 -6.45 2.22
CA HIS A 42 -17.17 -6.34 3.63
C HIS A 42 -17.29 -7.69 4.36
N HIS A 43 -17.58 -7.64 5.65
CA HIS A 43 -17.60 -8.78 6.59
C HIS A 43 -18.30 -10.06 6.08
N GLU A 44 -19.56 -10.02 5.61
CA GLU A 44 -20.23 -11.25 5.11
C GLU A 44 -19.43 -11.97 4.00
N PHE A 45 -18.83 -11.22 3.05
CA PHE A 45 -18.01 -11.82 2.01
C PHE A 45 -16.66 -12.30 2.55
N GLN A 46 -16.09 -11.58 3.53
CA GLN A 46 -14.85 -11.98 4.20
C GLN A 46 -15.03 -13.28 5.00
N ASP A 47 -16.17 -13.50 5.63
CA ASP A 47 -16.44 -14.71 6.41
C ASP A 47 -16.41 -15.97 5.53
N GLU A 48 -16.84 -15.87 4.27
CA GLU A 48 -16.85 -16.98 3.32
C GLU A 48 -15.56 -17.10 2.50
N HIS A 49 -14.89 -15.97 2.24
CA HIS A 49 -13.78 -15.88 1.29
C HIS A 49 -12.51 -15.21 1.87
N GLY A 50 -12.29 -15.27 3.17
CA GLY A 50 -11.26 -14.49 3.87
C GLY A 50 -9.84 -14.63 3.32
N GLU A 51 -9.40 -15.84 2.96
CA GLU A 51 -8.09 -16.03 2.34
C GLU A 51 -7.98 -15.36 0.96
N ALA A 52 -9.02 -15.46 0.15
CA ALA A 52 -9.07 -14.85 -1.18
C ALA A 52 -9.09 -13.32 -1.06
N VAL A 53 -9.86 -12.78 -0.11
CA VAL A 53 -9.87 -11.34 0.20
C VAL A 53 -8.49 -10.88 0.69
N SER A 54 -7.85 -11.59 1.63
CA SER A 54 -6.52 -11.23 2.13
C SER A 54 -5.46 -11.19 1.01
N ARG A 55 -5.47 -12.19 0.11
CA ARG A 55 -4.55 -12.21 -1.04
C ARG A 55 -4.86 -11.09 -2.03
N PHE A 56 -6.13 -10.85 -2.31
CA PHE A 56 -6.54 -9.78 -3.21
C PHE A 56 -6.16 -8.40 -2.67
N LEU A 57 -6.46 -8.08 -1.40
CA LEU A 57 -6.14 -6.79 -0.79
C LEU A 57 -4.63 -6.48 -0.85
N ARG A 58 -3.78 -7.48 -0.61
CA ARG A 58 -2.33 -7.33 -0.76
C ARG A 58 -1.91 -7.10 -2.21
N THR A 59 -2.52 -7.82 -3.14
CA THR A 59 -2.28 -7.64 -4.58
C THR A 59 -2.71 -6.25 -5.04
N TRP A 60 -3.86 -5.78 -4.57
CA TRP A 60 -4.41 -4.47 -4.87
C TRP A 60 -3.53 -3.36 -4.31
N LEU A 61 -3.14 -3.42 -3.04
CA LEU A 61 -2.18 -2.48 -2.45
C LEU A 61 -0.88 -2.40 -3.25
N ALA A 62 -0.35 -3.53 -3.69
CA ALA A 62 0.89 -3.56 -4.47
C ALA A 62 0.76 -2.87 -5.84
N HIS A 63 -0.47 -2.72 -6.36
CA HIS A 63 -0.80 -2.05 -7.61
C HIS A 63 -0.94 -0.53 -7.48
N LEU A 64 -1.20 -0.02 -6.27
CA LEU A 64 -1.35 1.41 -6.01
C LEU A 64 0.01 2.13 -6.09
N GLY A 65 -0.03 3.43 -6.40
CA GLY A 65 1.15 4.28 -6.29
C GLY A 65 1.62 4.41 -4.83
N PRO A 66 2.90 4.71 -4.54
CA PRO A 66 3.44 4.67 -3.18
C PRO A 66 2.63 5.47 -2.15
N PHE A 67 2.24 6.70 -2.48
CA PHE A 67 1.51 7.59 -1.57
C PHE A 67 0.09 7.09 -1.30
N GLU A 68 -0.64 6.72 -2.35
CA GLU A 68 -1.98 6.13 -2.24
C GLU A 68 -1.94 4.81 -1.46
N GLN A 69 -0.92 3.98 -1.71
CA GLN A 69 -0.72 2.74 -0.98
C GLN A 69 -0.58 2.97 0.52
N ALA A 70 0.16 3.99 0.97
CA ALA A 70 0.30 4.28 2.40
C ALA A 70 -1.01 4.75 3.05
N GLU A 71 -1.83 5.53 2.34
CA GLU A 71 -3.15 5.92 2.82
C GLU A 71 -4.07 4.69 2.99
N VAL A 72 -4.04 3.77 2.02
CA VAL A 72 -4.91 2.58 2.01
C VAL A 72 -4.39 1.47 2.94
N ALA A 73 -3.08 1.38 3.16
CA ALA A 73 -2.44 0.31 3.93
C ALA A 73 -2.95 0.24 5.38
N ALA A 74 -3.18 1.38 6.04
CA ALA A 74 -3.72 1.40 7.39
C ALA A 74 -5.11 0.74 7.46
N ILE A 75 -5.97 1.04 6.48
CA ILE A 75 -7.32 0.47 6.41
C ILE A 75 -7.27 -1.04 6.15
N VAL A 76 -6.41 -1.48 5.23
CA VAL A 76 -6.22 -2.91 4.95
C VAL A 76 -5.62 -3.65 6.15
N ALA A 77 -4.72 -3.01 6.90
CA ALA A 77 -4.19 -3.57 8.13
C ALA A 77 -5.31 -3.74 9.18
N ASP A 78 -6.18 -2.74 9.35
CA ASP A 78 -7.35 -2.84 10.23
C ASP A 78 -8.30 -3.96 9.79
N GLN A 79 -8.49 -4.17 8.47
CA GLN A 79 -9.26 -5.32 7.98
C GLN A 79 -8.63 -6.64 8.43
N HIS A 80 -7.31 -6.77 8.43
CA HIS A 80 -6.63 -7.97 8.93
C HIS A 80 -6.77 -8.14 10.45
N LEU A 81 -6.80 -7.04 11.21
CA LEU A 81 -6.93 -7.09 12.67
C LEU A 81 -8.36 -7.39 13.13
N LEU A 82 -9.37 -6.99 12.35
CA LEU A 82 -10.77 -7.02 12.79
C LEU A 82 -11.65 -7.94 11.93
N GLY A 83 -11.60 -7.79 10.60
CA GLY A 83 -12.48 -8.50 9.66
C GLY A 83 -11.97 -9.87 9.23
N LEU A 84 -10.65 -10.01 9.07
CA LEU A 84 -9.98 -11.23 8.62
C LEU A 84 -9.24 -11.94 9.77
N VAL A 85 -9.67 -11.74 11.01
CA VAL A 85 -9.02 -12.32 12.21
C VAL A 85 -8.95 -13.85 12.16
N HIS A 86 -9.88 -14.48 11.42
CA HIS A 86 -9.93 -15.92 11.20
C HIS A 86 -8.88 -16.44 10.20
N VAL A 87 -8.25 -15.56 9.41
CA VAL A 87 -7.15 -15.90 8.51
C VAL A 87 -5.90 -16.15 9.33
N GLU A 88 -5.18 -17.22 8.99
CA GLU A 88 -3.93 -17.58 9.65
C GLU A 88 -2.91 -16.43 9.56
N HIS A 89 -2.27 -16.11 10.69
CA HIS A 89 -1.31 -15.01 10.81
C HIS A 89 -1.85 -13.61 10.41
N SER A 90 -3.16 -13.39 10.45
CA SER A 90 -3.80 -12.11 10.08
C SER A 90 -3.13 -10.88 10.70
N TYR A 91 -2.80 -10.92 12.00
CA TYR A 91 -2.05 -9.85 12.67
C TYR A 91 -0.69 -9.57 12.01
N GLY A 92 0.09 -10.62 11.73
CA GLY A 92 1.40 -10.50 11.10
C GLY A 92 1.30 -9.92 9.69
N ILE A 93 0.27 -10.32 8.94
CA ILE A 93 -0.01 -9.77 7.61
C ILE A 93 -0.36 -8.29 7.70
N GLY A 94 -1.21 -7.89 8.65
CA GLY A 94 -1.57 -6.48 8.85
C GLY A 94 -0.36 -5.61 9.18
N ALA A 95 0.52 -6.07 10.08
CA ALA A 95 1.77 -5.38 10.40
C ALA A 95 2.71 -5.28 9.19
N GLN A 96 2.84 -6.36 8.41
CA GLN A 96 3.65 -6.39 7.20
C GLN A 96 3.15 -5.37 6.16
N VAL A 97 1.84 -5.30 5.92
CA VAL A 97 1.22 -4.34 5.00
C VAL A 97 1.60 -2.90 5.33
N VAL A 98 1.57 -2.52 6.61
CA VAL A 98 1.95 -1.17 7.04
C VAL A 98 3.44 -0.92 6.77
N LEU A 99 4.31 -1.84 7.18
CA LEU A 99 5.76 -1.70 7.00
C LEU A 99 6.17 -1.58 5.54
N GLU A 100 5.61 -2.43 4.66
CA GLU A 100 5.85 -2.38 3.21
C GLU A 100 5.41 -1.04 2.59
N SER A 101 4.28 -0.49 3.03
CA SER A 101 3.80 0.80 2.54
C SER A 101 4.70 1.96 2.96
N LEU A 102 5.19 1.95 4.21
CA LEU A 102 6.10 2.95 4.74
C LEU A 102 7.47 2.89 4.03
N GLU A 103 7.99 1.69 3.77
CA GLU A 103 9.20 1.49 2.99
C GLU A 103 9.07 2.08 1.58
N ARG A 104 7.96 1.80 0.89
CA ARG A 104 7.71 2.32 -0.46
C ARG A 104 7.57 3.84 -0.50
N VAL A 105 6.82 4.44 0.43
CA VAL A 105 6.68 5.91 0.49
C VAL A 105 8.00 6.58 0.80
N THR A 106 8.76 6.05 1.76
CA THR A 106 10.06 6.65 2.10
C THR A 106 11.06 6.53 0.96
N ALA A 107 11.06 5.43 0.21
CA ALA A 107 11.85 5.28 -1.01
C ALA A 107 11.41 6.28 -2.11
N ALA A 108 10.10 6.45 -2.32
CA ALA A 108 9.57 7.41 -3.30
C ALA A 108 9.93 8.86 -2.94
N THR A 109 9.76 9.24 -1.67
CA THR A 109 10.14 10.56 -1.16
C THR A 109 11.64 10.82 -1.31
N ALA A 110 12.49 9.83 -0.99
CA ALA A 110 13.93 9.95 -1.21
C ALA A 110 14.27 10.19 -2.69
N GLY A 111 13.65 9.42 -3.61
CA GLY A 111 13.84 9.62 -5.05
C GLY A 111 13.35 10.98 -5.56
N MET A 112 12.26 11.50 -5.01
CA MET A 112 11.79 12.86 -5.34
C MET A 112 12.78 13.94 -4.88
N LEU A 113 13.37 13.80 -3.70
CA LEU A 113 14.39 14.73 -3.20
C LEU A 113 15.67 14.69 -4.05
N GLU A 114 16.11 13.49 -4.43
CA GLU A 114 17.25 13.33 -5.35
C GLU A 114 16.98 14.00 -6.71
N ALA A 115 15.77 13.84 -7.25
CA ALA A 115 15.38 14.49 -8.49
C ALA A 115 15.35 16.02 -8.35
N LEU A 116 14.85 16.56 -7.23
CA LEU A 116 14.84 18.00 -6.96
C LEU A 116 16.25 18.58 -6.85
N ARG A 117 17.18 17.84 -6.24
CA ARG A 117 18.60 18.24 -6.15
C ARG A 117 19.24 18.43 -7.52
N ALA A 118 18.88 17.61 -8.51
CA ALA A 118 19.37 17.77 -9.87
C ALA A 118 18.93 19.10 -10.52
N PHE A 119 17.83 19.70 -10.04
CA PHE A 119 17.37 21.02 -10.50
C PHE A 119 18.05 22.17 -9.75
N THR A 120 18.53 21.97 -8.52
CA THR A 120 19.25 23.00 -7.74
C THR A 120 20.73 23.08 -8.09
N ASP A 121 21.35 21.95 -8.47
CA ASP A 121 22.80 21.87 -8.72
C ASP A 121 23.19 22.20 -10.19
N GLY A 122 22.22 22.64 -11.00
CA GLY A 122 22.43 22.97 -12.43
C GLY A 122 22.98 24.38 -12.67
N PRO A 123 23.77 24.61 -13.74
CA PRO A 123 24.33 25.93 -14.06
C PRO A 123 23.29 27.01 -14.38
N ASP A 124 22.06 26.60 -14.73
CA ASP A 124 20.92 27.48 -15.04
C ASP A 124 19.84 27.46 -13.92
N ALA A 125 20.17 26.95 -12.73
CA ALA A 125 19.23 26.87 -11.62
C ALA A 125 18.92 28.26 -11.06
N GLU A 126 17.83 28.89 -11.52
CA GLU A 126 17.24 30.08 -10.89
C GLU A 126 16.41 29.69 -9.65
N ILE A 127 16.94 28.81 -8.80
CA ILE A 127 16.25 28.37 -7.58
C ILE A 127 16.75 29.20 -6.40
N ASP A 128 15.83 29.60 -5.53
CA ASP A 128 16.12 30.27 -4.26
C ASP A 128 17.10 29.42 -3.42
N GLU A 129 18.25 30.00 -3.06
CA GLU A 129 19.29 29.35 -2.24
C GLU A 129 18.71 28.75 -0.95
N GLY A 130 17.66 29.36 -0.39
CA GLY A 130 16.98 28.83 0.81
C GLY A 130 16.31 27.47 0.59
N LEU A 131 15.77 27.20 -0.59
CA LEU A 131 15.16 25.91 -0.91
C LEU A 131 16.21 24.81 -1.10
N ALA A 132 17.36 25.15 -1.69
CA ALA A 132 18.46 24.20 -1.84
C ALA A 132 19.01 23.75 -0.47
N ASP A 133 19.22 24.70 0.45
CA ASP A 133 19.66 24.43 1.83
C ASP A 133 18.64 23.57 2.60
N GLU A 134 17.33 23.85 2.45
CA GLU A 134 16.27 23.05 3.06
C GLU A 134 16.27 21.60 2.54
N LEU A 135 16.43 21.41 1.22
CA LEU A 135 16.50 20.08 0.61
C LEU A 135 17.75 19.31 1.06
N GLU A 136 18.90 19.97 1.16
CA GLU A 136 20.15 19.36 1.63
C GLU A 136 20.07 18.95 3.12
N SER A 137 19.30 19.68 3.93
CA SER A 137 19.00 19.33 5.32
C SER A 137 18.00 18.16 5.45
N LEU A 138 17.00 18.08 4.59
CA LEU A 138 15.92 17.08 4.66
C LEU A 138 16.30 15.71 4.10
N ALA A 139 17.09 15.67 3.01
CA ALA A 139 17.51 14.44 2.37
C ALA A 139 18.16 13.40 3.31
N PRO A 140 19.16 13.76 4.16
CA PRO A 140 19.77 12.79 5.07
C PRO A 140 18.78 12.27 6.12
N GLN A 141 17.88 13.11 6.62
CA GLN A 141 16.89 12.72 7.62
C GLN A 141 15.92 11.67 7.07
N ILE A 142 15.44 11.86 5.84
CA ILE A 142 14.55 10.89 5.16
C ILE A 142 15.29 9.58 4.86
N MET A 143 16.58 9.66 4.48
CA MET A 143 17.39 8.46 4.29
C MET A 143 17.65 7.69 5.58
N ASP A 144 17.76 8.37 6.72
CA ASP A 144 17.88 7.73 8.04
C ASP A 144 16.56 7.08 8.47
N VAL A 145 15.42 7.75 8.27
CA VAL A 145 14.08 7.19 8.53
C VAL A 145 13.84 5.94 7.68
N ARG A 146 14.15 6.01 6.38
CA ARG A 146 14.07 4.87 5.47
C ARG A 146 14.89 3.68 5.98
N ARG A 147 16.17 3.89 6.31
CA ARG A 147 17.05 2.83 6.85
C ARG A 147 16.51 2.22 8.14
N SER A 148 15.89 3.03 9.00
CA SER A 148 15.25 2.55 10.23
C SER A 148 14.05 1.64 9.92
N ILE A 149 13.18 2.04 8.99
CA ILE A 149 12.03 1.24 8.56
C ILE A 149 12.48 -0.08 7.92
N GLU A 150 13.46 -0.04 7.01
CA GLU A 150 14.04 -1.24 6.39
C GLU A 150 14.58 -2.22 7.46
N ALA A 151 15.25 -1.70 8.49
CA ALA A 151 15.78 -2.52 9.59
C ALA A 151 14.66 -3.17 10.42
N VAL A 152 13.60 -2.42 10.74
CA VAL A 152 12.42 -2.93 11.46
C VAL A 152 11.69 -3.98 10.62
N HIS A 153 11.48 -3.70 9.33
CA HIS A 153 10.82 -4.62 8.40
C HIS A 153 11.61 -5.93 8.28
N ALA A 154 12.92 -5.87 8.08
CA ALA A 154 13.78 -7.06 8.04
C ALA A 154 13.77 -7.85 9.37
N ALA A 155 13.64 -7.17 10.51
CA ALA A 155 13.51 -7.83 11.81
C ALA A 155 12.16 -8.55 11.96
N ALA A 156 11.07 -7.90 11.54
CA ALA A 156 9.73 -8.47 11.57
C ALA A 156 9.62 -9.72 10.68
N LEU A 157 10.13 -9.67 9.44
CA LEU A 157 10.14 -10.81 8.52
C LEU A 157 10.89 -12.03 9.08
N ARG A 158 12.00 -11.80 9.80
CA ARG A 158 12.74 -12.89 10.47
C ARG A 158 11.93 -13.54 11.59
N GLN A 159 11.17 -12.76 12.36
CA GLN A 159 10.33 -13.29 13.42
C GLN A 159 9.16 -14.11 12.86
N ILE A 160 8.53 -13.61 11.79
CA ILE A 160 7.44 -14.31 11.10
C ILE A 160 7.93 -15.63 10.48
N SER A 161 9.14 -15.67 9.93
CA SER A 161 9.68 -16.88 9.29
C SER A 161 10.19 -17.95 10.27
N ALA A 162 10.31 -17.63 11.55
CA ALA A 162 10.88 -18.51 12.57
C ALA A 162 9.82 -19.16 13.49
N GLY A 163 8.58 -18.69 13.44
CA GLY A 163 7.43 -19.24 14.17
C GLY A 163 6.57 -20.09 13.25
#